data_AF-A0A5N6L6P8-F1
#
_entry.id   AF-A0A5N6L6P8-F1
#
_cell.length_a   1.000
_cell.length_b   1.000
_cell.length_c   1.000
_cell.angle_alpha   90.00
_cell.angle_beta   90.00
_cell.angle_gamma   90.00
#
_symmetry.space_group_name_H-M   'P 1'
#
loop_
_entity.id
_entity.type
_entity.pdbx_description
1 polymer ?
#
loop_
_entity_poly.entity_id
_entity_poly.type
_entity_poly.pdbx_seq_one_letter_code
_entity_poly.pdbx_strand_id
1 'polypeptide(L)'
;MPPYIVPVDAQDPEPLPIHSHVAVNRAEDLEGIMPGDFSDDSEDDELDFDDDDDLLVDYLNAAEEEDPPQLLSGSACESPCSYPFISIVDPKLASADICTVDEAKALRRRLRVIGPSEFVRETITSERYTARKLITAFGIRPPPFYEGRPDEGYYRLLGILITRECATRKKLPQYNTVDDAATLLRERKNIVVITGAGISTNLGVPDFRSTKTGFYAKMREEHGFERPEEIFDIERFEEDPSIFFRYSAETLPAPGKSTPTHAFIKLLDTREQLLTNYTQNIDNVEGNVGIAPTKLIQCHGSWATFTCRKCGAVERGEQFYELVTRHEIPRCKYDIPEAGIMKPDITFFGEKLPDTFFDRFKLHDRDRVDLVVVIGTSMMVAPVSEIPMALAEEVPHIYISRAPVKHLEFDITLLGDCDVVTAELARRAGWDLKHPMLEGKEREVEVECVDQELAIWKMNRVGEQEEETETVIAQASSTEGVPDRSVVEHGSEVRANEVKAPEGGKDGRDSRVEVNMCAS
;
A
#
# COMPACT_ATOMS: atom_id res chain seq x y z
N MET A 1 11.40 37.15 -32.64
CA MET A 1 10.82 38.48 -32.35
C MET A 1 10.86 38.69 -30.83
N PRO A 2 11.55 39.71 -30.32
CA PRO A 2 11.38 40.19 -28.95
C PRO A 2 10.74 41.61 -28.95
N PRO A 3 10.46 42.23 -27.79
CA PRO A 3 9.32 41.98 -26.90
C PRO A 3 8.40 43.21 -26.77
N TYR A 4 7.16 43.02 -26.30
CA TYR A 4 6.24 44.12 -26.00
C TYR A 4 6.33 44.48 -24.50
N ILE A 5 6.61 45.76 -24.24
CA ILE A 5 6.60 46.46 -22.94
C ILE A 5 5.45 47.47 -22.99
N VAL A 6 4.56 47.53 -21.98
CA VAL A 6 3.96 48.79 -21.45
C VAL A 6 3.22 48.52 -20.10
N PRO A 7 2.83 49.53 -19.27
CA PRO A 7 3.61 50.01 -18.13
C PRO A 7 2.83 50.07 -16.78
N VAL A 8 3.50 50.59 -15.75
CA VAL A 8 2.99 50.91 -14.40
C VAL A 8 2.52 52.37 -14.35
N ASP A 9 1.33 52.63 -13.77
CA ASP A 9 1.03 53.66 -12.74
C ASP A 9 -0.47 54.01 -12.70
N ALA A 10 -1.06 53.97 -11.49
CA ALA A 10 -1.65 55.15 -10.84
C ALA A 10 -2.65 54.80 -9.70
N GLN A 11 -2.40 55.43 -8.54
CA GLN A 11 -3.35 56.02 -7.57
C GLN A 11 -3.94 55.16 -6.44
N ASP A 12 -3.42 55.43 -5.23
CA ASP A 12 -4.10 55.30 -3.93
C ASP A 12 -5.41 56.11 -3.87
N PRO A 13 -6.37 55.66 -3.04
CA PRO A 13 -6.71 56.48 -1.87
C PRO A 13 -7.07 55.67 -0.59
N GLU A 14 -6.65 56.17 0.58
CA GLU A 14 -7.30 55.95 1.89
C GLU A 14 -8.48 56.96 2.09
N PRO A 15 -9.36 56.95 3.15
CA PRO A 15 -9.37 56.13 4.39
C PRO A 15 -10.77 55.64 4.95
N LEU A 16 -10.71 54.75 5.98
CA LEU A 16 -11.59 54.56 7.18
C LEU A 16 -13.02 53.92 7.04
N PRO A 17 -13.73 53.57 8.15
CA PRO A 17 -13.55 52.40 9.05
C PRO A 17 -14.87 51.60 9.24
N ILE A 18 -14.85 50.31 9.62
CA ILE A 18 -16.11 49.57 9.89
C ILE A 18 -16.08 48.81 11.23
N HIS A 19 -16.70 49.47 12.21
CA HIS A 19 -17.64 48.98 13.22
C HIS A 19 -17.55 47.54 13.75
N SER A 20 -17.20 47.46 15.04
CA SER A 20 -17.63 46.45 15.99
C SER A 20 -19.14 46.51 16.23
N HIS A 21 -19.81 45.36 16.15
CA HIS A 21 -21.15 45.17 16.67
C HIS A 21 -21.12 44.24 17.89
N VAL A 22 -21.51 44.82 19.01
CA VAL A 22 -21.88 44.18 20.27
C VAL A 22 -23.41 44.03 20.29
N ALA A 23 -23.91 42.86 20.69
CA ALA A 23 -25.25 42.63 21.26
C ALA A 23 -25.08 41.48 22.27
N VAL A 24 -24.90 41.74 23.58
CA VAL A 24 -25.89 42.05 24.63
C VAL A 24 -26.87 40.90 24.94
N ASN A 25 -26.58 40.26 26.08
CA ASN A 25 -27.43 39.69 27.14
C ASN A 25 -28.47 38.60 26.84
N ARG A 26 -28.30 37.46 27.51
CA ARG A 26 -29.07 37.18 28.74
C ARG A 26 -28.42 36.06 29.58
N ALA A 27 -28.05 36.42 30.81
CA ALA A 27 -27.83 35.53 31.93
C ALA A 27 -29.17 35.31 32.66
N GLU A 28 -29.25 34.21 33.41
CA GLU A 28 -30.10 33.86 34.57
C GLU A 28 -30.10 32.31 34.60
N ASP A 29 -29.82 31.55 35.65
CA ASP A 29 -29.39 31.75 37.04
C ASP A 29 -28.96 30.36 37.53
N LEU A 30 -27.97 30.27 38.42
CA LEU A 30 -28.04 29.54 39.69
C LEU A 30 -26.68 29.56 40.40
N GLU A 31 -26.58 30.49 41.35
CA GLU A 31 -25.75 30.42 42.55
C GLU A 31 -25.94 29.02 43.22
N GLY A 32 -24.95 28.32 43.77
CA GLY A 32 -23.82 28.76 44.58
C GLY A 32 -23.95 28.09 45.95
N ILE A 33 -23.28 26.96 46.19
CA ILE A 33 -23.03 26.40 47.55
C ILE A 33 -21.70 25.64 47.55
N MET A 34 -20.68 26.22 48.20
CA MET A 34 -19.67 25.50 48.99
C MET A 34 -20.09 25.65 50.47
N PRO A 35 -19.84 24.70 51.40
CA PRO A 35 -18.49 24.18 51.70
C PRO A 35 -18.39 22.72 52.19
N GLY A 36 -17.16 22.20 52.28
CA GLY A 36 -16.82 21.16 53.26
C GLY A 36 -15.76 20.16 52.83
N ASP A 37 -14.54 20.34 53.33
CA ASP A 37 -13.48 19.33 53.39
C ASP A 37 -14.00 18.02 54.00
N PHE A 38 -13.78 16.88 53.33
CA PHE A 38 -13.46 15.59 53.97
C PHE A 38 -12.66 14.73 52.98
N SER A 39 -11.44 14.42 53.39
CA SER A 39 -10.55 13.40 52.83
C SER A 39 -11.16 12.01 52.92
N ASP A 40 -11.14 11.23 51.85
CA ASP A 40 -10.78 9.81 51.91
C ASP A 40 -10.36 9.28 50.54
N ASP A 41 -9.31 8.48 50.55
CA ASP A 41 -8.61 7.90 49.40
C ASP A 41 -9.36 6.69 48.83
N SER A 42 -9.66 6.70 47.53
CA SER A 42 -9.64 5.50 46.68
C SER A 42 -9.72 5.91 45.20
N GLU A 43 -8.58 5.85 44.53
CA GLU A 43 -8.45 5.94 43.07
C GLU A 43 -9.12 4.71 42.45
N ASP A 44 -10.36 4.87 42.00
CA ASP A 44 -10.93 4.04 40.94
C ASP A 44 -10.64 4.78 39.62
N ASP A 45 -9.57 4.37 38.92
CA ASP A 45 -9.32 4.76 37.53
C ASP A 45 -10.36 4.07 36.64
N GLU A 46 -11.56 4.67 36.53
CA GLU A 46 -12.45 4.43 35.41
C GLU A 46 -11.74 4.95 34.15
N LEU A 47 -11.29 4.02 33.31
CA LEU A 47 -10.83 4.34 31.96
C LEU A 47 -12.06 4.77 31.15
N ASP A 48 -12.30 6.08 31.10
CA ASP A 48 -13.26 6.71 30.20
C ASP A 48 -12.81 6.49 28.73
N PHE A 49 -13.59 5.70 28.00
CA PHE A 49 -13.44 5.43 26.56
C PHE A 49 -14.55 6.11 25.74
N ASP A 50 -15.08 7.25 26.21
CA ASP A 50 -16.11 7.99 25.50
C ASP A 50 -15.48 9.14 24.70
N ASP A 51 -14.84 8.83 23.56
CA ASP A 51 -14.57 9.74 22.42
C ASP A 51 -13.96 8.92 21.26
N ASP A 52 -14.75 8.01 20.67
CA ASP A 52 -14.29 6.90 19.82
C ASP A 52 -14.12 7.21 18.30
N ASP A 53 -14.11 8.48 17.86
CA ASP A 53 -13.95 8.83 16.43
C ASP A 53 -12.54 9.35 16.04
N ASP A 54 -11.64 9.63 17.00
CA ASP A 54 -10.33 10.27 16.73
C ASP A 54 -9.09 9.38 16.94
N LEU A 55 -9.21 8.16 17.48
CA LEU A 55 -8.06 7.32 17.85
C LEU A 55 -7.16 6.87 16.67
N LEU A 56 -7.73 6.69 15.47
CA LEU A 56 -6.93 6.38 14.27
C LEU A 56 -6.17 7.62 13.77
N VAL A 57 -6.75 8.80 13.97
CA VAL A 57 -6.14 10.09 13.63
C VAL A 57 -5.03 10.43 14.63
N ASP A 58 -5.25 10.14 15.91
CA ASP A 58 -4.23 10.26 16.97
C ASP A 58 -3.07 9.29 16.77
N TYR A 59 -3.31 8.05 16.30
CA TYR A 59 -2.24 7.15 15.91
C TYR A 59 -1.40 7.70 14.74
N LEU A 60 -2.05 8.34 13.76
CA LEU A 60 -1.37 8.99 12.64
C LEU A 60 -0.63 10.27 13.06
N ASN A 61 -1.14 11.00 14.06
CA ASN A 61 -0.52 12.22 14.59
C ASN A 61 0.61 11.92 15.59
N ALA A 62 0.50 10.85 16.39
CA ALA A 62 1.52 10.41 17.34
C ALA A 62 2.79 9.87 16.67
N ALA A 63 2.72 9.57 15.36
CA ALA A 63 3.91 9.32 14.55
C ALA A 63 4.74 10.59 14.27
N GLU A 64 4.21 11.78 14.55
CA GLU A 64 4.86 13.08 14.33
C GLU A 64 5.39 13.73 15.60
N GLU A 65 4.83 13.40 16.76
CA GLU A 65 5.21 13.98 18.05
C GLU A 65 5.50 12.86 19.06
N GLU A 66 6.77 12.48 19.20
CA GLU A 66 7.45 12.16 20.46
C GLU A 66 8.83 11.54 20.15
N ASP A 67 9.90 12.18 20.63
CA ASP A 67 11.24 11.59 20.69
C ASP A 67 11.16 10.28 21.49
N PRO A 68 11.48 9.10 20.91
CA PRO A 68 11.39 7.86 21.66
C PRO A 68 12.40 7.88 22.82
N PRO A 69 12.00 7.43 24.03
CA PRO A 69 12.91 7.40 25.16
C PRO A 69 14.14 6.56 24.83
N GLN A 70 15.32 7.16 25.05
CA GLN A 70 16.63 6.57 24.82
C GLN A 70 16.75 5.21 25.54
N LEU A 71 16.51 4.13 24.79
CA LEU A 71 16.83 2.77 25.21
C LEU A 71 18.32 2.53 24.98
N LEU A 72 18.99 2.23 26.09
CA LEU A 72 20.41 1.98 26.27
C LEU A 72 21.07 1.27 25.07
N SER A 73 22.18 1.85 24.63
CA SER A 73 23.12 1.34 23.63
C SER A 73 23.45 -0.14 23.85
N GLY A 74 22.98 -0.99 22.95
CA GLY A 74 23.29 -2.42 22.93
C GLY A 74 22.73 -3.12 21.71
N SER A 75 23.50 -3.13 20.62
CA SER A 75 23.41 -4.08 19.49
C SER A 75 22.04 -4.22 18.79
N ALA A 76 21.83 -3.37 17.79
CA ALA A 76 21.11 -3.62 16.53
C ALA A 76 19.87 -4.55 16.56
N CYS A 77 18.68 -3.94 16.62
CA CYS A 77 17.53 -4.44 15.87
C CYS A 77 16.90 -3.29 15.07
N GLU A 78 17.25 -3.20 13.79
CA GLU A 78 16.71 -2.27 12.82
C GLU A 78 15.48 -2.88 12.13
N SER A 79 14.28 -2.33 12.37
CA SER A 79 13.14 -2.24 11.43
C SER A 79 11.89 -1.74 12.16
N PRO A 80 11.18 -0.72 11.65
CA PRO A 80 9.82 -0.42 12.09
C PRO A 80 8.89 -1.52 11.59
N CYS A 81 8.59 -2.47 12.49
CA CYS A 81 7.43 -3.38 12.54
C CYS A 81 6.68 -3.69 11.22
N SER A 82 7.38 -4.16 10.19
CA SER A 82 6.78 -4.92 9.08
C SER A 82 6.78 -6.39 9.48
N TYR A 83 5.79 -6.80 10.28
CA TYR A 83 5.57 -8.23 10.51
C TYR A 83 4.80 -8.83 9.34
N PRO A 84 5.39 -9.75 8.56
CA PRO A 84 4.65 -10.44 7.53
C PRO A 84 3.48 -11.20 8.15
N PHE A 85 2.30 -11.08 7.53
CA PHE A 85 1.16 -11.96 7.80
C PHE A 85 1.58 -13.40 7.54
N ILE A 86 1.96 -14.13 8.60
CA ILE A 86 2.06 -15.58 8.50
C ILE A 86 0.65 -16.08 8.75
N SER A 87 -0.04 -16.45 7.67
CA SER A 87 -1.30 -17.20 7.72
C SER A 87 -1.05 -18.55 8.41
N ILE A 88 -1.07 -18.56 9.74
CA ILE A 88 -1.15 -19.79 10.51
C ILE A 88 -2.60 -19.96 10.93
N VAL A 89 -3.33 -20.66 10.09
CA VAL A 89 -4.44 -21.47 10.60
C VAL A 89 -4.20 -22.87 10.06
N ASP A 90 -3.16 -23.53 10.60
CA ASP A 90 -3.02 -24.97 10.44
C ASP A 90 -4.16 -25.62 11.24
N PRO A 91 -5.13 -26.29 10.60
CA PRO A 91 -6.27 -26.90 11.28
C PRO A 91 -5.87 -27.98 12.29
N LYS A 92 -4.61 -28.44 12.26
CA LYS A 92 -4.11 -29.55 13.08
C LYS A 92 -3.27 -29.11 14.30
N LEU A 93 -3.08 -27.80 14.53
CA LEU A 93 -2.14 -27.28 15.52
C LEU A 93 -2.81 -26.60 16.73
N ALA A 94 -3.88 -27.18 17.26
CA ALA A 94 -4.50 -26.70 18.50
C ALA A 94 -3.57 -26.98 19.70
N SER A 95 -3.24 -25.95 20.48
CA SER A 95 -2.47 -26.08 21.73
C SER A 95 -2.95 -25.06 22.77
N ALA A 96 -2.38 -25.09 23.98
CA ALA A 96 -2.69 -24.09 25.01
C ALA A 96 -2.39 -22.64 24.55
N ASP A 97 -1.50 -22.46 23.58
CA ASP A 97 -1.05 -21.15 23.10
C ASP A 97 -1.57 -20.78 21.70
N ILE A 98 -2.37 -21.63 21.04
CA ILE A 98 -2.80 -21.42 19.65
C ILE A 98 -4.30 -21.68 19.51
N CYS A 99 -5.04 -20.70 18.97
CA CYS A 99 -6.45 -20.83 18.63
C CYS A 99 -6.69 -21.75 17.44
N THR A 100 -7.79 -22.50 17.50
CA THR A 100 -8.33 -23.17 16.30
C THR A 100 -8.97 -22.16 15.34
N VAL A 101 -9.22 -22.54 14.09
CA VAL A 101 -9.93 -21.70 13.10
C VAL A 101 -11.28 -21.23 13.64
N ASP A 102 -12.06 -22.15 14.21
CA ASP A 102 -13.40 -21.86 14.71
C ASP A 102 -13.38 -21.02 15.98
N GLU A 103 -12.43 -21.28 16.88
CA GLU A 103 -12.22 -20.46 18.07
C GLU A 103 -11.80 -19.04 17.70
N ALA A 104 -10.87 -18.88 16.75
CA ALA A 104 -10.43 -17.59 16.23
C ALA A 104 -11.58 -16.80 15.60
N LYS A 105 -12.43 -17.46 14.81
CA LYS A 105 -13.65 -16.84 14.22
C LYS A 105 -14.64 -16.43 15.31
N ALA A 106 -14.86 -17.29 16.31
CA ALA A 106 -15.78 -17.00 17.41
C ALA A 106 -15.30 -15.82 18.26
N LEU A 107 -14.00 -15.75 18.59
CA LEU A 107 -13.41 -14.66 19.36
C LEU A 107 -13.48 -13.33 18.61
N ARG A 108 -13.10 -13.29 17.33
CA ARG A 108 -13.23 -12.08 16.50
C ARG A 108 -14.67 -11.61 16.38
N ARG A 109 -15.62 -12.54 16.19
CA ARG A 109 -17.06 -12.23 16.20
C ARG A 109 -17.50 -11.70 17.56
N ARG A 110 -17.02 -12.28 18.66
CA ARG A 110 -17.36 -11.86 20.02
C ARG A 110 -16.87 -10.45 20.28
N LEU A 111 -15.60 -10.15 19.97
CA LEU A 111 -15.00 -8.82 20.06
C LEU A 111 -15.88 -7.77 19.36
N ARG A 112 -16.27 -8.03 18.10
CA ARG A 112 -17.10 -7.10 17.32
C ARG A 112 -18.51 -6.90 17.89
N VAL A 113 -19.03 -7.81 18.70
CA VAL A 113 -20.39 -7.71 19.27
C VAL A 113 -20.40 -6.95 20.59
N ILE A 114 -19.36 -7.13 21.40
CA ILE A 114 -19.32 -6.58 22.77
C ILE A 114 -18.40 -5.37 22.90
N GLY A 115 -17.58 -5.10 21.90
CA GLY A 115 -16.58 -4.03 21.93
C GLY A 115 -15.27 -4.44 22.62
N PRO A 116 -14.21 -3.63 22.47
CA PRO A 116 -12.87 -3.95 22.97
C PRO A 116 -12.80 -4.09 24.49
N SER A 117 -13.41 -3.15 25.24
CA SER A 117 -13.34 -3.11 26.70
C SER A 117 -13.97 -4.36 27.33
N GLU A 118 -15.19 -4.70 26.90
CA GLU A 118 -15.89 -5.89 27.38
C GLU A 118 -15.22 -7.18 26.92
N PHE A 119 -14.63 -7.19 25.72
CA PHE A 119 -13.85 -8.33 25.24
C PHE A 119 -12.61 -8.58 26.08
N VAL A 120 -11.85 -7.55 26.44
CA VAL A 120 -10.70 -7.67 27.34
C VAL A 120 -11.15 -8.21 28.70
N ARG A 121 -12.29 -7.71 29.21
CA ARG A 121 -12.87 -8.16 30.48
C ARG A 121 -13.26 -9.65 30.46
N GLU A 122 -13.93 -10.11 29.38
CA GLU A 122 -14.37 -11.51 29.21
C GLU A 122 -13.24 -12.50 28.88
N THR A 123 -12.05 -12.01 28.55
CA THR A 123 -10.94 -12.84 28.07
C THR A 123 -9.71 -12.76 28.98
N ILE A 124 -9.03 -11.62 29.00
CA ILE A 124 -7.80 -11.38 29.76
C ILE A 124 -8.10 -11.23 31.24
N THR A 125 -9.00 -10.31 31.61
CA THR A 125 -9.27 -9.98 33.02
C THR A 125 -9.91 -11.16 33.76
N SER A 126 -10.74 -11.95 33.08
CA SER A 126 -11.31 -13.18 33.65
C SER A 126 -10.36 -14.39 33.58
N GLU A 127 -9.12 -14.20 33.14
CA GLU A 127 -8.08 -15.25 32.95
C GLU A 127 -8.55 -16.44 32.10
N ARG A 128 -9.53 -16.21 31.23
CA ARG A 128 -10.10 -17.27 30.38
C ARG A 128 -9.17 -17.58 29.21
N TYR A 129 -8.42 -16.58 28.76
CA TYR A 129 -7.46 -16.66 27.68
C TYR A 129 -6.18 -15.93 28.07
N THR A 130 -5.04 -16.47 27.65
CA THR A 130 -3.77 -15.73 27.66
C THR A 130 -3.73 -14.77 26.46
N ALA A 131 -3.10 -13.61 26.62
CA ALA A 131 -2.87 -12.67 25.52
C ALA A 131 -2.08 -13.31 24.38
N ARG A 132 -1.10 -14.16 24.73
CA ARG A 132 -0.37 -14.96 23.75
C ARG A 132 -1.28 -15.81 22.87
N LYS A 133 -2.29 -16.48 23.46
CA LYS A 133 -3.27 -17.26 22.71
C LYS A 133 -4.18 -16.34 21.89
N LEU A 134 -4.68 -15.25 22.47
CA LEU A 134 -5.58 -14.33 21.77
C LEU A 134 -4.95 -13.71 20.53
N ILE A 135 -3.66 -13.38 20.53
CA ILE A 135 -2.95 -12.86 19.35
C ILE A 135 -3.10 -13.81 18.14
N THR A 136 -3.11 -15.12 18.38
CA THR A 136 -3.31 -16.11 17.31
C THR A 136 -4.74 -16.11 16.75
N ALA A 137 -5.73 -15.67 17.53
CA ALA A 137 -7.11 -15.49 17.05
C ALA A 137 -7.21 -14.44 15.93
N PHE A 138 -6.28 -13.49 15.90
CA PHE A 138 -6.14 -12.45 14.87
C PHE A 138 -5.18 -12.86 13.74
N GLY A 139 -4.78 -14.13 13.68
CA GLY A 139 -3.94 -14.66 12.60
C GLY A 139 -2.47 -14.25 12.68
N ILE A 140 -2.01 -13.76 13.83
CA ILE A 140 -0.62 -13.38 14.06
C ILE A 140 0.07 -14.42 14.95
N ARG A 141 1.25 -14.85 14.54
CA ARG A 141 2.17 -15.54 15.44
C ARG A 141 3.09 -14.49 16.07
N PRO A 142 3.21 -14.44 17.40
CA PRO A 142 4.12 -13.51 18.03
C PRO A 142 5.55 -13.69 17.48
N PRO A 143 6.27 -12.60 17.22
CA PRO A 143 7.64 -12.66 16.73
C PRO A 143 8.57 -13.44 17.67
N PRO A 144 9.67 -14.04 17.17
CA PRO A 144 10.58 -14.83 18.01
C PRO A 144 11.10 -14.12 19.26
N PHE A 145 11.28 -12.79 19.22
CA PHE A 145 11.74 -12.03 20.39
C PHE A 145 10.69 -11.83 21.49
N TYR A 146 9.42 -12.18 21.24
CA TYR A 146 8.40 -12.27 22.28
C TYR A 146 8.44 -13.63 23.00
N GLU A 147 9.09 -14.66 22.44
CA GLU A 147 9.12 -16.00 23.04
C GLU A 147 9.71 -15.98 24.45
N GLY A 148 9.05 -16.66 25.39
CA GLY A 148 9.48 -16.74 26.79
C GLY A 148 9.13 -15.52 27.66
N ARG A 149 8.57 -14.43 27.08
CA ARG A 149 8.04 -13.30 27.88
C ARG A 149 6.79 -13.72 28.68
N PRO A 150 6.55 -13.07 29.84
CA PRO A 150 5.28 -13.22 30.55
C PRO A 150 4.11 -12.64 29.73
N ASP A 151 2.88 -13.02 30.06
CA ASP A 151 1.70 -12.74 29.20
C ASP A 151 1.40 -11.24 29.05
N GLU A 152 1.72 -10.44 30.07
CA GLU A 152 1.60 -8.97 30.06
C GLU A 152 2.48 -8.34 28.98
N GLY A 153 3.60 -8.98 28.62
CA GLY A 153 4.47 -8.56 27.52
C GLY A 153 3.79 -8.55 26.16
N TYR A 154 2.63 -9.21 26.02
CA TYR A 154 1.87 -9.33 24.78
C TYR A 154 0.69 -8.34 24.69
N TYR A 155 0.35 -7.63 25.77
CA TYR A 155 -0.85 -6.78 25.83
C TYR A 155 -0.83 -5.64 24.81
N ARG A 156 0.33 -5.02 24.59
CA ARG A 156 0.46 -3.96 23.57
C ARG A 156 0.15 -4.48 22.17
N LEU A 157 0.71 -5.63 21.80
CA LEU A 157 0.45 -6.25 20.50
C LEU A 157 -1.01 -6.67 20.37
N LEU A 158 -1.58 -7.25 21.43
CA LEU A 158 -2.99 -7.61 21.47
C LEU A 158 -3.91 -6.39 21.30
N GLY A 159 -3.62 -5.27 21.98
CA GLY A 159 -4.39 -4.02 21.86
C GLY A 159 -4.40 -3.47 20.43
N ILE A 160 -3.26 -3.50 19.74
CA ILE A 160 -3.16 -3.13 18.32
C ILE A 160 -4.06 -4.03 17.46
N LEU A 161 -4.04 -5.34 17.70
CA LEU A 161 -4.83 -6.30 16.92
C LEU A 161 -6.33 -6.17 17.19
N ILE A 162 -6.72 -5.92 18.44
CA ILE A 162 -8.12 -5.65 18.82
C ILE A 162 -8.62 -4.39 18.10
N THR A 163 -7.86 -3.30 18.19
CA THR A 163 -8.21 -2.02 17.54
C THR A 163 -8.38 -2.21 16.04
N ARG A 164 -7.42 -2.90 15.40
CA ARG A 164 -7.47 -3.21 13.98
C ARG A 164 -8.67 -4.08 13.58
N GLU A 165 -8.99 -5.10 14.38
CA GLU A 165 -10.14 -5.97 14.12
C GLU A 165 -11.46 -5.21 14.26
N CYS A 166 -11.55 -4.29 15.23
CA CYS A 166 -12.70 -3.40 15.37
C CYS A 166 -12.81 -2.41 14.19
N ALA A 167 -11.68 -1.86 13.73
CA ALA A 167 -11.62 -0.98 12.55
C ALA A 167 -11.77 -1.72 11.20
N THR A 168 -11.97 -3.05 11.21
CA THR A 168 -12.13 -3.80 9.97
C THR A 168 -13.52 -3.56 9.38
N ARG A 169 -13.55 -2.73 8.34
CA ARG A 169 -14.73 -2.41 7.56
C ARG A 169 -15.42 -3.67 7.01
N LYS A 170 -16.74 -3.72 7.11
CA LYS A 170 -17.55 -4.85 6.63
C LYS A 170 -18.00 -4.63 5.18
N LYS A 171 -18.07 -5.72 4.42
CA LYS A 171 -18.69 -5.73 3.11
C LYS A 171 -20.16 -5.29 3.19
N LEU A 172 -20.55 -4.36 2.33
CA LEU A 172 -21.92 -3.93 2.15
C LEU A 172 -22.72 -5.03 1.40
N PRO A 173 -23.82 -5.54 1.97
CA PRO A 173 -24.55 -6.66 1.39
C PRO A 173 -25.33 -6.31 0.12
N GLN A 174 -25.57 -5.03 -0.16
CA GLN A 174 -26.35 -4.58 -1.32
C GLN A 174 -25.57 -4.51 -2.64
N TYR A 175 -24.24 -4.61 -2.61
CA TYR A 175 -23.39 -4.48 -3.80
C TYR A 175 -22.61 -5.76 -4.03
N ASN A 176 -22.91 -6.52 -5.09
CA ASN A 176 -22.31 -7.84 -5.29
C ASN A 176 -21.95 -8.18 -6.75
N THR A 177 -22.39 -7.37 -7.71
CA THR A 177 -22.27 -7.69 -9.14
C THR A 177 -21.45 -6.66 -9.90
N VAL A 178 -20.98 -7.03 -11.09
CA VAL A 178 -20.33 -6.10 -12.01
C VAL A 178 -21.27 -4.94 -12.39
N ASP A 179 -22.57 -5.20 -12.51
CA ASP A 179 -23.56 -4.17 -12.84
C ASP A 179 -23.82 -3.22 -11.65
N ASP A 180 -23.65 -3.69 -10.42
CA ASP A 180 -23.63 -2.82 -9.23
C ASP A 180 -22.43 -1.87 -9.28
N ALA A 181 -21.24 -2.37 -9.64
CA ALA A 181 -20.05 -1.53 -9.83
C ALA A 181 -20.26 -0.47 -10.91
N ALA A 182 -20.83 -0.85 -12.06
CA ALA A 182 -21.17 0.09 -13.13
C ALA A 182 -22.24 1.10 -12.70
N THR A 183 -23.20 0.70 -11.86
CA THR A 183 -24.23 1.59 -11.31
C THR A 183 -23.65 2.58 -10.33
N LEU A 184 -22.82 2.12 -9.39
CA LEU A 184 -22.07 2.99 -8.48
C LEU A 184 -21.25 4.03 -9.25
N LEU A 185 -20.51 3.60 -10.28
CA LEU A 185 -19.75 4.52 -11.13
C LEU A 185 -20.62 5.58 -11.80
N ARG A 186 -21.87 5.27 -12.20
CA ARG A 186 -22.80 6.25 -12.80
C ARG A 186 -23.38 7.24 -11.78
N GLU A 187 -23.68 6.78 -10.57
CA GLU A 187 -24.44 7.54 -9.58
C GLU A 187 -23.57 8.43 -8.69
N ARG A 188 -22.34 7.99 -8.39
CA ARG A 188 -21.44 8.63 -7.42
C ARG A 188 -20.67 9.81 -8.01
N LYS A 189 -20.37 10.82 -7.20
CA LYS A 189 -19.81 12.11 -7.63
C LYS A 189 -18.48 12.47 -6.98
N ASN A 190 -18.14 11.83 -5.88
CA ASN A 190 -16.93 12.10 -5.13
C ASN A 190 -16.11 10.81 -5.02
N ILE A 191 -15.62 10.34 -6.16
CA ILE A 191 -14.91 9.07 -6.28
C ILE A 191 -13.43 9.28 -5.91
N VAL A 192 -12.97 8.54 -4.91
CA VAL A 192 -11.55 8.38 -4.61
C VAL A 192 -11.01 7.19 -5.38
N VAL A 193 -9.94 7.41 -6.16
CA VAL A 193 -9.26 6.34 -6.91
C VAL A 193 -7.87 6.12 -6.32
N ILE A 194 -7.56 4.90 -5.89
CA ILE A 194 -6.24 4.53 -5.38
C ILE A 194 -5.55 3.66 -6.42
N THR A 195 -4.39 4.07 -6.92
CA THR A 195 -3.69 3.40 -8.00
C THR A 195 -2.27 2.99 -7.63
N GLY A 196 -1.83 1.85 -8.14
CA GLY A 196 -0.43 1.42 -8.07
C GLY A 196 0.09 0.90 -9.40
N ALA A 197 1.25 0.26 -9.37
CA ALA A 197 2.03 -0.03 -10.58
C ALA A 197 1.29 -0.90 -11.62
N GLY A 198 0.29 -1.68 -11.19
CA GLY A 198 -0.54 -2.50 -12.07
C GLY A 198 -1.26 -1.73 -13.17
N ILE A 199 -1.50 -0.42 -13.01
CA ILE A 199 -2.14 0.39 -14.06
C ILE A 199 -1.18 0.79 -15.20
N SER A 200 0.14 0.65 -14.98
CA SER A 200 1.20 1.04 -15.92
C SER A 200 1.89 -0.16 -16.57
N THR A 201 1.62 -1.40 -16.15
CA THR A 201 2.32 -2.60 -16.66
C THR A 201 2.19 -2.81 -18.17
N ASN A 202 1.05 -2.44 -18.76
CA ASN A 202 0.81 -2.56 -20.20
C ASN A 202 1.57 -1.51 -21.04
N LEU A 203 2.25 -0.56 -20.40
CA LEU A 203 3.22 0.35 -21.05
C LEU A 203 4.63 -0.23 -21.11
N GLY A 204 4.86 -1.39 -20.48
CA GLY A 204 6.20 -1.97 -20.29
C GLY A 204 6.95 -1.39 -19.10
N VAL A 205 6.30 -0.55 -18.27
CA VAL A 205 6.84 -0.13 -16.98
C VAL A 205 6.69 -1.33 -16.02
N PRO A 206 7.78 -1.95 -15.55
CA PRO A 206 7.66 -3.07 -14.63
C PRO A 206 7.04 -2.57 -13.32
N ASP A 207 6.22 -3.41 -12.68
CA ASP A 207 5.90 -3.15 -11.29
C ASP A 207 7.14 -3.38 -10.41
N PHE A 208 7.09 -3.00 -9.14
CA PHE A 208 8.24 -3.22 -8.26
C PHE A 208 8.35 -4.69 -7.82
N ARG A 209 7.21 -5.35 -7.59
CA ARG A 209 7.11 -6.54 -6.73
C ARG A 209 6.84 -7.86 -7.45
N SER A 210 6.47 -7.86 -8.73
CA SER A 210 6.21 -9.11 -9.46
C SER A 210 7.43 -10.03 -9.39
N THR A 211 7.20 -11.28 -9.03
CA THR A 211 8.26 -12.24 -8.69
C THR A 211 9.16 -12.60 -9.86
N LYS A 212 8.68 -12.49 -11.09
CA LYS A 212 9.43 -12.81 -12.32
C LYS A 212 9.76 -11.60 -13.19
N THR A 213 8.89 -10.58 -13.19
CA THR A 213 8.98 -9.46 -14.14
C THR A 213 9.13 -8.10 -13.45
N GLY A 214 9.07 -8.05 -12.12
CA GLY A 214 9.14 -6.80 -11.37
C GLY A 214 10.57 -6.30 -11.22
N PHE A 215 10.71 -4.99 -10.99
CA PHE A 215 11.98 -4.30 -10.77
C PHE A 215 12.87 -5.04 -9.77
N TYR A 216 12.32 -5.40 -8.59
CA TYR A 216 13.11 -6.08 -7.56
C TYR A 216 13.55 -7.49 -7.95
N ALA A 217 12.74 -8.24 -8.71
CA ALA A 217 13.13 -9.55 -9.20
C ALA A 217 14.32 -9.43 -10.17
N LYS A 218 14.25 -8.48 -11.10
CA LYS A 218 15.34 -8.15 -12.03
C LYS A 218 16.62 -7.76 -11.30
N MET A 219 16.53 -6.92 -10.28
CA MET A 219 17.68 -6.51 -9.48
C MET A 219 18.34 -7.68 -8.73
N ARG A 220 17.55 -8.64 -8.21
CA ARG A 220 18.09 -9.87 -7.59
C ARG A 220 18.80 -10.75 -8.62
N GLU A 221 18.12 -11.04 -9.73
CA GLU A 221 18.57 -12.02 -10.71
C GLU A 221 19.72 -11.52 -11.58
N GLU A 222 19.66 -10.27 -12.06
CA GLU A 222 20.63 -9.72 -13.01
C GLU A 222 21.80 -9.00 -12.32
N HIS A 223 21.61 -8.52 -11.08
CA HIS A 223 22.58 -7.67 -10.39
C HIS A 223 22.97 -8.16 -8.99
N GLY A 224 22.38 -9.24 -8.49
CA GLY A 224 22.79 -9.90 -7.25
C GLY A 224 22.44 -9.12 -5.98
N PHE A 225 21.48 -8.20 -6.02
CA PHE A 225 20.99 -7.53 -4.81
C PHE A 225 20.34 -8.55 -3.87
N GLU A 226 20.70 -8.54 -2.59
CA GLU A 226 19.98 -9.34 -1.58
C GLU A 226 18.67 -8.65 -1.18
N ARG A 227 18.70 -7.31 -1.10
CA ARG A 227 17.58 -6.45 -0.69
C ARG A 227 17.39 -5.29 -1.70
N PRO A 228 16.76 -5.52 -2.86
CA PRO A 228 16.57 -4.50 -3.90
C PRO A 228 15.87 -3.22 -3.45
N GLU A 229 15.12 -3.26 -2.34
CA GLU A 229 14.48 -2.12 -1.72
C GLU A 229 15.51 -1.04 -1.30
N GLU A 230 16.76 -1.43 -1.04
CA GLU A 230 17.85 -0.50 -0.67
C GLU A 230 18.19 0.52 -1.76
N ILE A 231 17.79 0.27 -3.01
CA ILE A 231 17.94 1.22 -4.12
C ILE A 231 17.15 2.51 -3.85
N PHE A 232 16.06 2.41 -3.08
CA PHE A 232 15.19 3.51 -2.68
C PHE A 232 15.29 3.79 -1.18
N ASP A 233 16.40 3.47 -0.53
CA ASP A 233 16.65 3.79 0.88
C ASP A 233 17.40 5.12 0.99
N ILE A 234 16.91 6.02 1.87
CA ILE A 234 17.46 7.36 1.97
C ILE A 234 18.88 7.39 2.52
N GLU A 235 19.20 6.53 3.49
CA GLU A 235 20.52 6.45 4.08
C GLU A 235 21.50 5.90 3.03
N ARG A 236 21.09 4.87 2.29
CA ARG A 236 21.88 4.32 1.19
C ARG A 236 22.13 5.33 0.08
N PHE A 237 21.14 6.17 -0.24
CA PHE A 237 21.30 7.24 -1.22
C PHE A 237 22.29 8.33 -0.78
N GLU A 238 22.29 8.69 0.50
CA GLU A 238 23.25 9.65 1.06
C GLU A 238 24.68 9.09 1.08
N GLU A 239 24.84 7.78 1.32
CA GLU A 239 26.14 7.10 1.25
C GLU A 239 26.68 6.98 -0.19
N ASP A 240 25.87 6.44 -1.10
CA ASP A 240 26.24 6.22 -2.50
C ASP A 240 25.04 6.38 -3.45
N PRO A 241 24.77 7.60 -3.95
CA PRO A 241 23.67 7.86 -4.87
C PRO A 241 23.89 7.19 -6.24
N SER A 242 25.10 6.70 -6.54
CA SER A 242 25.39 6.05 -7.82
C SER A 242 24.58 4.76 -8.00
N ILE A 243 24.20 4.08 -6.91
CA ILE A 243 23.35 2.89 -6.96
C ILE A 243 22.00 3.25 -7.56
N PHE A 244 21.32 4.27 -7.01
CA PHE A 244 20.03 4.71 -7.51
C PHE A 244 20.09 5.08 -8.99
N PHE A 245 21.00 5.99 -9.38
CA PHE A 245 21.07 6.47 -10.78
C PHE A 245 21.53 5.40 -11.78
N ARG A 246 22.20 4.34 -11.33
CA ARG A 246 22.58 3.20 -12.18
C ARG A 246 21.38 2.32 -12.54
N TYR A 247 20.44 2.14 -11.61
CA TYR A 247 19.37 1.16 -11.76
C TYR A 247 17.99 1.78 -12.00
N SER A 248 17.76 3.06 -11.65
CA SER A 248 16.42 3.66 -11.69
C SER A 248 16.02 4.29 -13.04
N ALA A 249 16.91 4.32 -14.04
CA ALA A 249 16.64 4.95 -15.33
C ALA A 249 15.43 4.34 -16.07
N GLU A 250 15.17 3.04 -15.89
CA GLU A 250 13.99 2.36 -16.47
C GLU A 250 12.66 2.77 -15.83
N THR A 251 12.71 3.46 -14.69
CA THR A 251 11.54 4.00 -13.99
C THR A 251 11.22 5.45 -14.40
N LEU A 252 12.02 6.05 -15.29
CA LEU A 252 11.73 7.37 -15.84
C LEU A 252 10.40 7.39 -16.59
N PRO A 253 9.67 8.52 -16.54
CA PRO A 253 8.37 8.66 -17.20
C PRO A 253 8.50 8.43 -18.72
N ALA A 254 7.70 7.50 -19.27
CA ALA A 254 7.64 7.29 -20.72
C ALA A 254 6.84 8.44 -21.38
N PRO A 255 7.43 9.22 -22.30
CA PRO A 255 6.74 10.37 -22.87
C PRO A 255 5.58 9.94 -23.79
N GLY A 256 4.41 10.55 -23.58
CA GLY A 256 3.28 10.52 -24.51
C GLY A 256 2.51 9.20 -24.62
N LYS A 257 2.69 8.27 -23.68
CA LYS A 257 1.93 7.01 -23.63
C LYS A 257 1.13 6.91 -22.33
N SER A 258 -0.04 6.29 -22.40
CA SER A 258 -0.93 6.00 -21.28
C SER A 258 -1.66 4.69 -21.52
N THR A 259 -2.23 4.09 -20.47
CA THR A 259 -3.10 2.92 -20.62
C THR A 259 -4.58 3.33 -20.68
N PRO A 260 -5.47 2.47 -21.21
CA PRO A 260 -6.91 2.61 -21.05
C PRO A 260 -7.35 2.89 -19.60
N THR A 261 -6.68 2.29 -18.61
CA THR A 261 -6.94 2.57 -17.19
C THR A 261 -6.67 4.03 -16.83
N HIS A 262 -5.56 4.63 -17.29
CA HIS A 262 -5.31 6.07 -17.09
C HIS A 262 -6.37 6.93 -17.78
N ALA A 263 -6.78 6.56 -19.00
CA ALA A 263 -7.86 7.24 -19.71
C ALA A 263 -9.21 7.12 -19.00
N PHE A 264 -9.47 6.00 -18.32
CA PHE A 264 -10.66 5.80 -17.49
C PHE A 264 -10.66 6.74 -16.28
N ILE A 265 -9.53 6.91 -15.60
CA ILE A 265 -9.42 7.86 -14.47
C ILE A 265 -9.59 9.30 -14.99
N LYS A 266 -8.99 9.62 -16.14
CA LYS A 266 -9.21 10.92 -16.80
C LYS A 266 -10.67 11.12 -17.19
N LEU A 267 -11.37 10.07 -17.61
CA LEU A 267 -12.79 10.12 -17.90
C LEU A 267 -13.60 10.48 -16.64
N LEU A 268 -13.30 9.88 -15.48
CA LEU A 268 -13.92 10.26 -14.20
C LEU A 268 -13.69 11.74 -13.87
N ASP A 269 -12.48 12.25 -14.12
CA ASP A 269 -12.17 13.68 -13.94
C ASP A 269 -13.01 14.58 -14.86
N THR A 270 -13.06 14.28 -16.16
CA THR A 270 -13.84 15.07 -17.13
C THR A 270 -15.35 15.01 -16.92
N ARG A 271 -15.84 13.97 -16.22
CA ARG A 271 -17.24 13.82 -15.82
C ARG A 271 -17.57 14.48 -14.48
N GLU A 272 -16.58 15.15 -13.86
CA GLU A 272 -16.70 15.76 -12.54
C GLU A 272 -17.08 14.75 -11.44
N GLN A 273 -16.64 13.50 -11.59
CA GLN A 273 -16.88 12.42 -10.62
C GLN A 273 -15.62 12.08 -9.82
N LEU A 274 -14.42 12.37 -10.34
CA LEU A 274 -13.18 12.18 -9.59
C LEU A 274 -13.06 13.26 -8.51
N LEU A 275 -13.03 12.83 -7.24
CA LEU A 275 -12.64 13.66 -6.10
C LEU A 275 -11.12 13.80 -6.07
N THR A 276 -10.44 12.66 -5.96
CA THR A 276 -8.97 12.57 -5.89
C THR A 276 -8.49 11.22 -6.39
N ASN A 277 -7.42 11.22 -7.16
CA ASN A 277 -6.62 10.04 -7.45
C ASN A 277 -5.35 10.05 -6.59
N TYR A 278 -5.26 9.10 -5.65
CA TYR A 278 -4.07 8.80 -4.87
C TYR A 278 -3.25 7.75 -5.61
N THR A 279 -2.16 8.16 -6.25
CA THR A 279 -1.29 7.24 -6.97
C THR A 279 -0.04 6.94 -6.15
N GLN A 280 0.33 5.66 -6.09
CA GLN A 280 1.60 5.17 -5.55
C GLN A 280 2.70 5.20 -6.62
N ASN A 281 2.36 5.51 -7.87
CA ASN A 281 3.27 5.53 -8.99
C ASN A 281 4.09 6.81 -9.03
N ILE A 282 5.34 6.68 -9.47
CA ILE A 282 6.30 7.79 -9.65
C ILE A 282 6.45 8.20 -11.12
N ASP A 283 5.78 7.48 -12.04
CA ASP A 283 5.91 7.60 -13.50
C ASP A 283 5.18 8.82 -14.11
N ASN A 284 4.37 9.51 -13.32
CA ASN A 284 3.63 10.72 -13.69
C ASN A 284 2.71 10.57 -14.93
N VAL A 285 2.30 9.34 -15.28
CA VAL A 285 1.44 9.11 -16.45
C VAL A 285 0.05 9.73 -16.23
N GLU A 286 -0.45 9.75 -15.00
CA GLU A 286 -1.70 10.41 -14.59
C GLU A 286 -1.70 11.91 -14.91
N GLY A 287 -0.59 12.59 -14.59
CA GLY A 287 -0.40 14.00 -14.91
C GLY A 287 -0.31 14.23 -16.42
N ASN A 288 0.35 13.33 -17.15
CA ASN A 288 0.53 13.43 -18.60
C ASN A 288 -0.78 13.26 -19.38
N VAL A 289 -1.73 12.43 -18.90
CA VAL A 289 -3.09 12.35 -19.48
C VAL A 289 -3.99 13.52 -19.08
N GLY A 290 -3.46 14.45 -18.27
CA GLY A 290 -4.09 15.71 -17.93
C GLY A 290 -5.08 15.62 -16.78
N ILE A 291 -4.97 14.64 -15.88
CA ILE A 291 -5.72 14.69 -14.61
C ILE A 291 -5.35 15.99 -13.88
N ALA A 292 -6.36 16.74 -13.42
CA ALA A 292 -6.13 18.03 -12.80
C ALA A 292 -5.13 17.91 -11.63
N PRO A 293 -4.10 18.79 -11.52
CA PRO A 293 -3.14 18.72 -10.40
C PRO A 293 -3.81 18.79 -9.03
N THR A 294 -4.94 19.51 -8.92
CA THR A 294 -5.73 19.60 -7.68
C THR A 294 -6.48 18.31 -7.34
N LYS A 295 -6.43 17.28 -8.17
CA LYS A 295 -7.09 15.98 -7.96
C LYS A 295 -6.12 14.81 -8.06
N LEU A 296 -4.82 15.08 -8.16
CA LEU A 296 -3.78 14.05 -8.24
C LEU A 296 -2.84 14.20 -7.05
N ILE A 297 -2.75 13.15 -6.24
CA ILE A 297 -1.82 13.05 -5.13
C ILE A 297 -0.83 11.93 -5.45
N GLN A 298 0.43 12.30 -5.70
CA GLN A 298 1.53 11.37 -5.91
C GLN A 298 2.12 11.01 -4.55
N CYS A 299 1.58 9.95 -3.95
CA CYS A 299 1.82 9.60 -2.56
C CYS A 299 3.31 9.33 -2.28
N HIS A 300 4.01 8.73 -3.24
CA HIS A 300 5.44 8.45 -3.14
C HIS A 300 6.30 9.44 -3.94
N GLY A 301 5.77 10.65 -4.17
CA GLY A 301 6.44 11.66 -5.00
C GLY A 301 6.53 11.26 -6.47
N SER A 302 7.39 11.94 -7.23
CA SER A 302 7.57 11.67 -8.66
C SER A 302 8.87 12.22 -9.23
N TRP A 303 9.14 11.88 -10.49
CA TRP A 303 10.23 12.46 -11.26
C TRP A 303 10.02 13.93 -11.66
N ALA A 304 8.88 14.56 -11.32
CA ALA A 304 8.51 15.89 -11.81
C ALA A 304 9.48 17.00 -11.41
N THR A 305 10.07 16.89 -10.21
CA THR A 305 11.04 17.84 -9.68
C THR A 305 12.19 17.11 -8.99
N PHE A 306 13.32 17.81 -8.86
CA PHE A 306 14.48 17.36 -8.11
C PHE A 306 14.88 18.43 -7.11
N THR A 307 15.20 18.02 -5.90
CA THR A 307 15.67 18.90 -4.83
C THR A 307 17.15 18.67 -4.54
N CYS A 308 17.92 19.76 -4.48
CA CYS A 308 19.31 19.70 -4.03
C CYS A 308 19.39 19.31 -2.55
N ARG A 309 20.10 18.23 -2.23
CA ARG A 309 20.25 17.76 -0.84
C ARG A 309 21.05 18.68 0.07
N LYS A 310 21.71 19.71 -0.45
CA LYS A 310 22.50 20.67 0.33
C LYS A 310 21.85 22.05 0.47
N CYS A 311 21.35 22.62 -0.62
CA CYS A 311 20.79 23.98 -0.61
C CYS A 311 19.25 24.02 -0.68
N GLY A 312 18.58 22.88 -0.86
CA GLY A 312 17.12 22.82 -0.98
C GLY A 312 16.57 23.41 -2.28
N ALA A 313 17.43 23.79 -3.25
CA ALA A 313 16.96 24.30 -4.53
C ALA A 313 16.18 23.22 -5.29
N VAL A 314 14.95 23.55 -5.67
CA VAL A 314 14.06 22.69 -6.44
C VAL A 314 14.15 23.07 -7.91
N GLU A 315 14.32 22.09 -8.78
CA GLU A 315 14.32 22.29 -10.23
C GLU A 315 13.47 21.25 -10.95
N ARG A 316 13.02 21.57 -12.17
CA ARG A 316 12.17 20.68 -12.97
C ARG A 316 12.95 19.42 -13.37
N GLY A 317 12.34 18.25 -13.23
CA GLY A 317 13.00 16.97 -13.47
C GLY A 317 13.40 16.72 -14.92
N GLU A 318 12.67 17.27 -15.90
CA GLU A 318 12.91 17.00 -17.32
C GLU A 318 14.33 17.35 -17.79
N GLN A 319 14.97 18.33 -17.15
CA GLN A 319 16.34 18.72 -17.47
C GLN A 319 17.40 17.69 -17.00
N PHE A 320 17.04 16.78 -16.10
CA PHE A 320 17.93 15.76 -15.54
C PHE A 320 17.72 14.37 -16.17
N TYR A 321 16.62 14.12 -16.89
CA TYR A 321 16.29 12.79 -17.42
C TYR A 321 17.39 12.22 -18.33
N GLU A 322 18.01 13.07 -19.15
CA GLU A 322 19.11 12.66 -20.03
C GLU A 322 20.37 12.27 -19.24
N LEU A 323 20.66 12.92 -18.10
CA LEU A 323 21.74 12.51 -17.20
C LEU A 323 21.42 11.16 -16.55
N VAL A 324 20.20 11.00 -16.03
CA VAL A 324 19.73 9.75 -15.41
C VAL A 324 19.77 8.59 -16.41
N THR A 325 19.38 8.83 -17.66
CA THR A 325 19.43 7.84 -18.75
C THR A 325 20.85 7.38 -19.06
N ARG A 326 21.84 8.27 -18.90
CA ARG A 326 23.28 7.93 -19.02
C ARG A 326 23.89 7.42 -17.72
N HIS A 327 23.09 7.18 -16.68
CA HIS A 327 23.52 6.78 -15.34
C HIS A 327 24.50 7.78 -14.69
N GLU A 328 24.38 9.06 -15.06
CA GLU A 328 25.16 10.16 -14.50
C GLU A 328 24.41 10.77 -13.30
N ILE A 329 25.15 11.15 -12.26
CA ILE A 329 24.59 11.75 -11.04
C ILE A 329 24.32 13.23 -11.28
N PRO A 330 23.05 13.69 -11.25
CA PRO A 330 22.71 15.10 -11.40
C PRO A 330 23.27 15.93 -10.24
N ARG A 331 23.97 17.01 -10.55
CA ARG A 331 24.58 17.91 -9.56
C ARG A 331 23.96 19.30 -9.60
N CYS A 332 23.88 19.89 -8.42
CA CYS A 332 23.38 21.24 -8.21
C CYS A 332 24.27 22.26 -8.96
N LYS A 333 23.64 23.17 -9.69
CA LYS A 333 24.32 24.22 -10.45
C LYS A 333 24.68 25.46 -9.62
N TYR A 334 24.13 25.56 -8.41
CA TYR A 334 24.36 26.70 -7.53
C TYR A 334 25.75 26.62 -6.90
N ASP A 335 26.41 27.77 -6.78
CA ASP A 335 27.76 27.89 -6.23
C ASP A 335 27.70 27.75 -4.70
N ILE A 336 27.90 26.52 -4.23
CA ILE A 336 28.00 26.15 -2.81
C ILE A 336 29.34 25.41 -2.59
N PRO A 337 29.92 25.43 -1.38
CA PRO A 337 31.28 24.93 -1.11
C PRO A 337 31.57 23.51 -1.60
N GLU A 338 30.53 22.67 -1.69
CA GLU A 338 30.58 21.36 -2.31
C GLU A 338 29.26 21.12 -3.04
N ALA A 339 29.30 20.96 -4.36
CA ALA A 339 28.11 20.80 -5.20
C ALA A 339 27.22 19.66 -4.69
N GLY A 340 25.99 20.00 -4.30
CA GLY A 340 25.01 19.04 -3.81
C GLY A 340 24.50 18.12 -4.91
N ILE A 341 24.03 16.94 -4.53
CA ILE A 341 23.34 16.02 -5.44
C ILE A 341 21.90 16.50 -5.61
N MET A 342 21.41 16.50 -6.85
CA MET A 342 19.99 16.69 -7.13
C MET A 342 19.31 15.33 -7.02
N LYS A 343 18.51 15.12 -5.97
CA LYS A 343 17.70 13.91 -5.79
C LYS A 343 16.32 14.15 -6.42
N PRO A 344 15.73 13.21 -7.17
CA PRO A 344 14.34 13.33 -7.58
C PRO A 344 13.42 13.37 -6.36
N ASP A 345 12.33 14.11 -6.43
CA ASP A 345 11.34 14.23 -5.35
C ASP A 345 10.42 13.01 -5.29
N ILE A 346 11.04 11.82 -5.30
CA ILE A 346 10.46 10.53 -5.00
C ILE A 346 10.71 10.24 -3.52
N THR A 347 9.69 9.78 -2.81
CA THR A 347 9.78 9.38 -1.41
C THR A 347 10.54 8.06 -1.30
N PHE A 348 11.70 8.10 -0.66
CA PHE A 348 12.52 6.93 -0.35
C PHE A 348 12.07 6.32 0.98
N PHE A 349 12.41 5.05 1.22
CA PHE A 349 12.27 4.46 2.55
C PHE A 349 13.11 5.27 3.54
N GLY A 350 12.49 5.58 4.69
CA GLY A 350 13.05 6.47 5.71
C GLY A 350 12.67 7.95 5.53
N GLU A 351 12.07 8.35 4.41
CA GLU A 351 11.54 9.71 4.23
C GLU A 351 10.05 9.79 4.62
N LYS A 352 9.62 10.97 5.08
CA LYS A 352 8.19 11.28 5.24
C LYS A 352 7.52 11.37 3.86
N LEU A 353 6.26 10.95 3.79
CA LEU A 353 5.42 11.26 2.63
C LEU A 353 5.20 12.78 2.53
N PRO A 354 4.88 13.31 1.33
CA PRO A 354 4.54 14.72 1.20
C PRO A 354 3.33 15.10 2.07
N ASP A 355 3.42 16.19 2.84
CA ASP A 355 2.35 16.67 3.74
C ASP A 355 0.99 16.80 3.03
N THR A 356 1.03 17.13 1.72
CA THR A 356 -0.14 17.20 0.85
C THR A 356 -1.00 15.93 0.86
N PHE A 357 -0.43 14.76 1.16
CA PHE A 357 -1.18 13.50 1.27
C PHE A 357 -2.11 13.53 2.47
N PHE A 358 -1.58 13.76 3.68
CA PHE A 358 -2.35 13.71 4.91
C PHE A 358 -3.33 14.87 5.01
N ASP A 359 -2.89 16.09 4.68
CA ASP A 359 -3.75 17.27 4.70
C ASP A 359 -4.93 17.13 3.74
N ARG A 360 -4.67 16.67 2.51
CA ARG A 360 -5.73 16.45 1.53
C ARG A 360 -6.73 15.39 2.01
N PHE A 361 -6.23 14.29 2.54
CA PHE A 361 -7.11 13.22 2.99
C PHE A 361 -7.95 13.66 4.20
N LYS A 362 -7.31 14.11 5.27
CA LYS A 362 -7.95 14.46 6.55
C LYS A 362 -8.89 15.66 6.42
N LEU A 363 -8.46 16.73 5.72
CA LEU A 363 -9.19 18.00 5.74
C LEU A 363 -10.21 18.15 4.60
N HIS A 364 -10.22 17.24 3.62
CA HIS A 364 -11.04 17.41 2.43
C HIS A 364 -11.67 16.11 1.92
N ASP A 365 -10.91 15.04 1.73
CA ASP A 365 -11.46 13.86 1.02
C ASP A 365 -12.25 12.90 1.90
N ARG A 366 -11.80 12.67 3.15
CA ARG A 366 -12.35 11.67 4.07
C ARG A 366 -13.87 11.77 4.22
N ASP A 367 -14.37 12.99 4.42
CA ASP A 367 -15.80 13.21 4.74
C ASP A 367 -16.66 13.47 3.49
N ARG A 368 -16.04 13.49 2.29
CA ARG A 368 -16.71 13.79 1.03
C ARG A 368 -16.84 12.60 0.10
N VAL A 369 -15.95 11.62 0.24
CA VAL A 369 -15.93 10.44 -0.63
C VAL A 369 -17.24 9.68 -0.56
N ASP A 370 -17.75 9.27 -1.72
CA ASP A 370 -18.98 8.47 -1.84
C ASP A 370 -18.76 7.14 -2.59
N LEU A 371 -17.53 6.88 -3.05
CA LEU A 371 -17.07 5.63 -3.66
C LEU A 371 -15.55 5.56 -3.64
N VAL A 372 -15.00 4.40 -3.29
CA VAL A 372 -13.56 4.10 -3.45
C VAL A 372 -13.36 3.07 -4.55
N VAL A 373 -12.43 3.34 -5.46
CA VAL A 373 -12.00 2.39 -6.49
C VAL A 373 -10.49 2.19 -6.38
N VAL A 374 -10.07 0.98 -6.00
CA VAL A 374 -8.66 0.59 -5.89
C VAL A 374 -8.27 -0.18 -7.14
N ILE A 375 -7.21 0.24 -7.85
CA ILE A 375 -6.83 -0.29 -9.15
C ILE A 375 -5.33 -0.61 -9.19
N GLY A 376 -4.97 -1.85 -9.51
CA GLY A 376 -3.60 -2.23 -9.85
C GLY A 376 -2.60 -2.09 -8.69
N THR A 377 -3.03 -2.29 -7.44
CA THR A 377 -2.15 -2.28 -6.27
C THR A 377 -2.48 -3.44 -5.33
N SER A 378 -1.46 -3.96 -4.63
CA SER A 378 -1.63 -4.97 -3.58
C SER A 378 -2.00 -4.37 -2.22
N MET A 379 -2.04 -3.03 -2.09
CA MET A 379 -2.36 -2.33 -0.84
C MET A 379 -1.48 -2.75 0.36
N MET A 380 -0.18 -2.95 0.12
CA MET A 380 0.76 -3.44 1.15
C MET A 380 1.57 -2.33 1.85
N VAL A 381 1.56 -1.10 1.33
CA VAL A 381 2.45 -0.02 1.79
C VAL A 381 1.61 1.09 2.41
N ALA A 382 1.79 1.27 3.72
CA ALA A 382 1.23 2.39 4.49
C ALA A 382 1.95 3.71 4.10
N PRO A 383 1.28 4.86 4.26
CA PRO A 383 -0.08 5.06 4.77
C PRO A 383 -1.17 4.87 3.70
N VAL A 384 -0.81 4.72 2.42
CA VAL A 384 -1.80 4.61 1.32
C VAL A 384 -2.72 3.41 1.50
N SER A 385 -2.19 2.28 2.01
CA SER A 385 -2.98 1.08 2.30
C SER A 385 -4.08 1.26 3.36
N GLU A 386 -3.99 2.31 4.17
CA GLU A 386 -4.88 2.58 5.31
C GLU A 386 -6.08 3.45 4.89
N ILE A 387 -6.03 4.12 3.74
CA ILE A 387 -7.11 4.98 3.24
C ILE A 387 -8.47 4.28 3.29
N PRO A 388 -8.67 3.06 2.74
CA PRO A 388 -9.99 2.42 2.78
C PRO A 388 -10.50 2.12 4.20
N MET A 389 -9.60 1.95 5.17
CA MET A 389 -9.97 1.66 6.56
C MET A 389 -10.36 2.91 7.34
N ALA A 390 -9.93 4.09 6.88
CA ALA A 390 -10.17 5.37 7.53
C ALA A 390 -11.44 6.09 7.02
N LEU A 391 -12.28 5.40 6.24
CA LEU A 391 -13.51 5.94 5.64
C LEU A 391 -14.75 5.37 6.33
N ALA A 392 -15.85 6.12 6.25
CA ALA A 392 -17.15 5.68 6.77
C ALA A 392 -17.57 4.32 6.19
N GLU A 393 -18.14 3.45 7.03
CA GLU A 393 -18.44 2.06 6.68
C GLU A 393 -19.41 1.93 5.49
N GLU A 394 -20.26 2.94 5.27
CA GLU A 394 -21.26 2.99 4.20
C GLU A 394 -20.66 3.32 2.82
N VAL A 395 -19.41 3.78 2.75
CA VAL A 395 -18.75 4.09 1.49
C VAL A 395 -18.47 2.79 0.74
N PRO A 396 -18.99 2.61 -0.50
CA PRO A 396 -18.76 1.39 -1.24
C PRO A 396 -17.32 1.29 -1.75
N HIS A 397 -16.74 0.09 -1.73
CA HIS A 397 -15.36 -0.17 -2.18
C HIS A 397 -15.31 -1.18 -3.33
N ILE A 398 -14.70 -0.78 -4.45
CA ILE A 398 -14.44 -1.64 -5.61
C ILE A 398 -12.93 -1.89 -5.71
N TYR A 399 -12.53 -3.14 -5.91
CA TYR A 399 -11.13 -3.54 -6.14
C TYR A 399 -10.96 -4.11 -7.54
N ILE A 400 -9.93 -3.65 -8.25
CA ILE A 400 -9.58 -4.05 -9.61
C ILE A 400 -8.09 -4.43 -9.63
N SER A 401 -7.78 -5.70 -9.88
CA SER A 401 -6.39 -6.15 -9.96
C SER A 401 -6.30 -7.54 -10.60
N ARG A 402 -5.10 -8.00 -10.94
CA ARG A 402 -4.92 -9.38 -11.44
C ARG A 402 -5.07 -10.43 -10.34
N ALA A 403 -4.75 -10.08 -9.10
CA ALA A 403 -4.78 -10.98 -7.96
C ALA A 403 -5.63 -10.39 -6.81
N PRO A 404 -6.36 -11.24 -6.07
CA PRO A 404 -7.15 -10.80 -4.92
C PRO A 404 -6.25 -10.35 -3.77
N VAL A 405 -6.77 -9.45 -2.95
CA VAL A 405 -6.17 -9.00 -1.69
C VAL A 405 -6.88 -9.69 -0.53
N LYS A 406 -6.13 -10.10 0.50
CA LYS A 406 -6.64 -10.93 1.61
C LYS A 406 -6.78 -10.19 2.94
N HIS A 407 -6.17 -9.01 3.06
CA HIS A 407 -6.12 -8.23 4.29
C HIS A 407 -7.07 -7.03 4.32
N LEU A 408 -7.87 -6.85 3.27
CA LEU A 408 -8.87 -5.80 3.12
C LEU A 408 -10.15 -6.39 2.52
N GLU A 409 -11.29 -5.90 3.00
CA GLU A 409 -12.62 -6.31 2.55
C GLU A 409 -13.18 -5.30 1.53
N PHE A 410 -13.58 -5.78 0.36
CA PHE A 410 -14.16 -4.99 -0.72
C PHE A 410 -15.59 -5.45 -1.02
N ASP A 411 -16.44 -4.54 -1.48
CA ASP A 411 -17.81 -4.90 -1.84
C ASP A 411 -17.87 -5.68 -3.15
N ILE A 412 -17.01 -5.32 -4.09
CA ILE A 412 -16.94 -5.92 -5.41
C ILE A 412 -15.46 -6.04 -5.77
N THR A 413 -15.02 -7.27 -6.05
CA THR A 413 -13.65 -7.56 -6.50
C THR A 413 -13.68 -8.01 -7.96
N LEU A 414 -12.98 -7.29 -8.82
CA LEU A 414 -12.92 -7.52 -10.26
C LEU A 414 -11.49 -7.92 -10.65
N LEU A 415 -11.30 -9.21 -10.88
CA LEU A 415 -10.02 -9.82 -11.19
C LEU A 415 -9.76 -9.86 -12.69
N GLY A 416 -8.60 -9.36 -13.12
CA GLY A 416 -8.16 -9.39 -14.50
C GLY A 416 -7.19 -8.27 -14.84
N ASP A 417 -6.85 -8.16 -16.12
CA ASP A 417 -6.07 -7.03 -16.62
C ASP A 417 -6.84 -5.71 -16.43
N CYS A 418 -6.21 -4.71 -15.80
CA CYS A 418 -6.87 -3.46 -15.41
C CYS A 418 -7.48 -2.73 -16.62
N ASP A 419 -6.85 -2.81 -17.79
CA ASP A 419 -7.37 -2.15 -19.01
C ASP A 419 -8.61 -2.85 -19.55
N VAL A 420 -8.70 -4.18 -19.38
CA VAL A 420 -9.89 -4.96 -19.76
C VAL A 420 -11.03 -4.64 -18.81
N VAL A 421 -10.79 -4.68 -17.50
CA VAL A 421 -11.80 -4.44 -16.47
C VAL A 421 -12.35 -3.02 -16.58
N THR A 422 -11.49 -2.01 -16.67
CA THR A 422 -11.93 -0.59 -16.73
C THR A 422 -12.66 -0.26 -18.02
N ALA A 423 -12.27 -0.85 -19.16
CA ALA A 423 -13.01 -0.71 -20.41
C ALA A 423 -14.41 -1.35 -20.33
N GLU A 424 -14.51 -2.55 -19.73
CA GLU A 424 -15.80 -3.22 -19.55
C GLU A 424 -16.73 -2.46 -18.58
N LEU A 425 -16.18 -1.91 -17.49
CA LEU A 425 -16.93 -1.05 -16.57
C LEU A 425 -17.43 0.22 -17.26
N ALA A 426 -16.57 0.88 -18.05
CA ALA A 426 -16.99 2.05 -18.83
C ALA A 426 -18.13 1.69 -19.79
N ARG A 427 -18.02 0.55 -20.50
CA ARG A 427 -19.06 0.05 -21.41
C ARG A 427 -20.39 -0.19 -20.68
N ARG A 428 -20.36 -0.89 -19.54
CA ARG A 428 -21.57 -1.16 -18.72
C ARG A 428 -22.17 0.09 -18.09
N ALA A 429 -21.33 1.07 -17.74
CA ALA A 429 -21.76 2.39 -17.28
C ALA A 429 -22.35 3.26 -18.41
N GLY A 430 -22.31 2.79 -19.67
CA GLY A 430 -22.78 3.52 -20.84
C GLY A 430 -21.85 4.68 -21.23
N TRP A 431 -20.56 4.56 -20.93
CA TRP A 431 -19.55 5.57 -21.21
C TRP A 431 -18.72 5.20 -22.44
N ASP A 432 -18.29 6.22 -23.17
CA ASP A 432 -17.44 6.10 -24.36
C ASP A 432 -15.97 6.30 -23.97
N LEU A 433 -15.29 5.21 -23.58
CA LEU A 433 -13.86 5.23 -23.26
C LEU A 433 -13.03 5.09 -24.54
N LYS A 434 -12.48 6.22 -25.02
CA LYS A 434 -11.62 6.24 -26.21
C LYS A 434 -10.15 6.14 -25.83
N HIS A 435 -9.47 5.15 -26.40
CA HIS A 435 -8.03 5.02 -26.25
C HIS A 435 -7.41 4.24 -27.42
N PRO A 436 -6.24 4.62 -27.96
CA PRO A 436 -5.62 3.90 -29.08
C PRO A 436 -5.39 2.41 -28.84
N MET A 437 -5.12 2.01 -27.59
CA MET A 437 -4.95 0.59 -27.22
C MET A 437 -6.26 -0.24 -27.27
N LEU A 438 -7.42 0.43 -27.39
CA LEU A 438 -8.75 -0.17 -27.55
C LEU A 438 -9.26 -0.13 -29.01
N GLU A 439 -8.64 0.68 -29.89
CA GLU A 439 -9.08 0.80 -31.29
C GLU A 439 -8.94 -0.53 -32.05
N GLY A 440 -9.96 -0.88 -32.85
CA GLY A 440 -10.00 -2.15 -33.58
C GLY A 440 -10.17 -3.39 -32.69
N LYS A 441 -10.46 -3.18 -31.40
CA LYS A 441 -10.70 -4.23 -30.41
C LYS A 441 -12.12 -4.10 -29.85
N GLU A 442 -13.14 -4.21 -30.69
CA GLU A 442 -14.47 -4.62 -30.21
C GLU A 442 -14.32 -6.05 -29.71
N ARG A 443 -14.01 -6.20 -28.43
CA ARG A 443 -13.69 -7.51 -27.84
C ARG A 443 -14.69 -7.78 -26.75
N GLU A 444 -15.51 -8.80 -26.98
CA GLU A 444 -16.32 -9.38 -25.93
C GLU A 444 -15.42 -9.74 -24.74
N VAL A 445 -15.85 -9.35 -23.55
CA VAL A 445 -15.21 -9.68 -22.28
C VAL A 445 -16.03 -10.79 -21.65
N GLU A 446 -15.39 -11.92 -21.37
CA GLU A 446 -15.98 -12.99 -20.59
C GLU A 446 -15.95 -12.59 -19.12
N VAL A 447 -17.12 -12.65 -18.48
CA VAL A 447 -17.30 -12.29 -17.07
C VAL A 447 -17.77 -13.53 -16.31
N GLU A 448 -16.92 -14.03 -15.41
CA GLU A 448 -17.16 -15.21 -14.61
C GLU A 448 -17.31 -14.84 -13.14
N CYS A 449 -18.32 -15.38 -12.45
CA CYS A 449 -18.42 -15.27 -10.99
C CYS A 449 -17.54 -16.34 -10.35
N VAL A 450 -16.45 -15.95 -9.69
CA VAL A 450 -15.54 -16.87 -9.00
C VAL A 450 -16.05 -17.21 -7.61
N ASP A 451 -16.56 -16.20 -6.88
CA ASP A 451 -17.14 -16.36 -5.56
C ASP A 451 -18.33 -15.42 -5.41
N GLN A 452 -19.52 -15.99 -5.26
CA GLN A 452 -20.76 -15.23 -5.18
C GLN A 452 -20.95 -14.58 -3.80
N GLU A 453 -20.43 -15.18 -2.72
CA GLU A 453 -20.55 -14.64 -1.36
C GLU A 453 -19.58 -13.47 -1.15
N LEU A 454 -18.37 -13.60 -1.69
CA LEU A 454 -17.33 -12.56 -1.62
C LEU A 454 -17.40 -11.55 -2.78
N ALA A 455 -18.37 -11.69 -3.69
CA ALA A 455 -18.54 -10.84 -4.88
C ALA A 455 -17.25 -10.70 -5.71
N ILE A 456 -16.59 -11.84 -5.96
CA ILE A 456 -15.36 -11.93 -6.75
C ILE A 456 -15.73 -12.35 -8.18
N TRP A 457 -15.38 -11.50 -9.14
CA TRP A 457 -15.64 -11.68 -10.55
C TRP A 457 -14.33 -11.69 -11.32
N LYS A 458 -14.16 -12.62 -12.27
CA LYS A 458 -13.03 -12.64 -13.20
C LYS A 458 -13.45 -12.09 -14.55
N MET A 459 -12.61 -11.27 -15.16
CA MET A 459 -12.84 -10.64 -16.46
C MET A 459 -11.65 -10.87 -17.39
N ASN A 460 -11.90 -11.59 -18.47
CA ASN A 460 -10.88 -11.88 -19.49
C ASN A 460 -11.38 -11.49 -20.87
N ARG A 461 -10.47 -11.18 -21.78
CA ARG A 461 -10.84 -11.06 -23.19
C ARG A 461 -11.16 -12.43 -23.75
N VAL A 462 -12.24 -12.53 -24.52
CA VAL A 462 -12.59 -13.76 -25.22
C VAL A 462 -11.40 -14.23 -26.08
N GLY A 463 -10.94 -15.46 -25.85
CA GLY A 463 -9.86 -16.10 -26.60
C GLY A 463 -8.44 -15.85 -26.08
N GLU A 464 -8.25 -15.06 -25.02
CA GLU A 464 -6.97 -15.00 -24.29
C GLU A 464 -7.02 -16.04 -23.16
N GLN A 465 -6.18 -17.09 -23.24
CA GLN A 465 -5.86 -17.95 -22.10
C GLN A 465 -4.72 -17.28 -21.32
N GLU A 466 -4.90 -17.04 -20.02
CA GLU A 466 -3.81 -16.62 -19.15
C GLU A 466 -2.78 -17.74 -19.00
N GLU A 467 -1.50 -17.39 -19.01
CA GLU A 467 -0.47 -18.22 -18.37
C GLU A 467 -0.83 -18.30 -16.87
N GLU A 468 -0.96 -19.52 -16.35
CA GLU A 468 -1.35 -19.82 -14.96
C GLU A 468 -0.55 -18.97 -13.97
N THR A 469 -1.17 -17.93 -13.41
CA THR A 469 -0.75 -17.35 -12.13
C THR A 469 -1.44 -18.17 -11.05
N GLU A 470 -0.63 -18.81 -10.19
CA GLU A 470 -1.04 -19.82 -9.23
C GLU A 470 -2.37 -19.51 -8.51
N THR A 471 -3.37 -20.31 -8.84
CA THR A 471 -4.67 -20.34 -8.17
C THR A 471 -4.50 -20.88 -6.75
N VAL A 472 -4.31 -19.99 -5.76
CA VAL A 472 -4.50 -20.34 -4.34
C VAL A 472 -5.96 -20.15 -3.96
N ILE A 473 -6.88 -20.83 -4.66
CA ILE A 473 -8.29 -20.95 -4.29
C ILE A 473 -8.78 -22.35 -4.69
N ALA A 474 -8.28 -23.39 -4.02
CA ALA A 474 -8.84 -24.74 -4.14
C ALA A 474 -8.45 -25.64 -2.95
N GLN A 475 -8.75 -25.23 -1.70
CA GLN A 475 -8.91 -26.17 -0.59
C GLN A 475 -10.00 -25.66 0.37
N ALA A 476 -11.23 -25.61 -0.12
CA ALA A 476 -12.40 -25.39 0.72
C ALA A 476 -13.66 -26.11 0.18
N SER A 477 -13.54 -27.30 -0.42
CA SER A 477 -14.69 -28.20 -0.61
C SER A 477 -14.27 -29.59 -1.11
N SER A 478 -13.86 -30.48 -0.21
CA SER A 478 -14.05 -31.94 -0.38
C SER A 478 -13.72 -32.67 0.92
N THR A 479 -14.71 -32.76 1.79
CA THR A 479 -14.83 -33.89 2.70
C THR A 479 -15.31 -35.09 1.88
N GLU A 480 -14.48 -36.11 1.66
CA GLU A 480 -14.94 -37.51 1.56
C GLU A 480 -13.77 -38.50 1.44
N GLY A 481 -13.79 -39.52 2.32
CA GLY A 481 -13.33 -40.89 2.00
C GLY A 481 -11.83 -41.19 2.09
N VAL A 482 -11.35 -41.55 3.29
CA VAL A 482 -10.14 -42.38 3.43
C VAL A 482 -10.55 -43.86 3.29
N PRO A 483 -9.99 -44.64 2.34
CA PRO A 483 -9.96 -46.08 2.48
C PRO A 483 -8.63 -46.50 3.12
N ASP A 484 -8.79 -47.17 4.25
CA ASP A 484 -7.81 -48.01 4.92
C ASP A 484 -7.20 -49.05 3.95
N ARG A 485 -5.87 -49.26 4.05
CA ARG A 485 -5.26 -50.58 3.86
C ARG A 485 -3.82 -50.63 4.33
N SER A 486 -3.65 -51.41 5.39
CA SER A 486 -2.44 -51.95 5.98
C SER A 486 -1.67 -52.94 5.07
N VAL A 487 -0.34 -52.98 5.27
CA VAL A 487 0.63 -54.08 5.04
C VAL A 487 0.99 -54.44 3.58
N VAL A 488 2.28 -54.39 3.22
CA VAL A 488 3.17 -55.55 2.89
C VAL A 488 4.60 -55.05 2.57
N GLU A 489 5.56 -55.77 3.13
CA GLU A 489 7.01 -55.66 3.05
C GLU A 489 7.66 -56.06 1.70
N HIS A 490 8.89 -55.56 1.51
CA HIS A 490 10.07 -56.12 0.81
C HIS A 490 10.04 -56.36 -0.73
N GLY A 491 11.06 -55.83 -1.41
CA GLY A 491 11.44 -56.28 -2.76
C GLY A 491 12.37 -55.34 -3.53
N SER A 492 13.65 -55.70 -3.58
CA SER A 492 14.76 -55.17 -4.39
C SER A 492 14.48 -54.95 -5.88
N GLU A 493 15.08 -53.91 -6.49
CA GLU A 493 16.07 -54.01 -7.60
C GLU A 493 16.42 -52.60 -8.14
N VAL A 494 17.71 -52.24 -8.01
CA VAL A 494 18.30 -51.07 -8.68
C VAL A 494 19.08 -51.57 -9.89
N ARG A 495 18.71 -51.11 -11.09
CA ARG A 495 19.50 -51.34 -12.32
C ARG A 495 20.40 -50.14 -12.58
N ALA A 496 21.70 -50.43 -12.60
CA ALA A 496 22.78 -49.57 -13.06
C ALA A 496 22.74 -49.39 -14.59
N ASN A 497 23.21 -48.23 -15.05
CA ASN A 497 23.79 -48.10 -16.39
C ASN A 497 25.10 -47.31 -16.29
N GLU A 498 26.19 -48.03 -16.57
CA GLU A 498 27.54 -47.52 -16.75
C GLU A 498 27.68 -46.81 -18.11
N VAL A 499 28.43 -45.70 -18.17
CA VAL A 499 29.13 -45.30 -19.39
C VAL A 499 30.57 -44.91 -19.03
N LYS A 500 31.50 -45.55 -19.74
CA LYS A 500 32.96 -45.60 -19.58
C LYS A 500 33.66 -44.28 -19.93
N ALA A 501 34.71 -43.98 -19.16
CA ALA A 501 35.81 -43.08 -19.52
C ALA A 501 36.84 -43.75 -20.45
N PRO A 502 37.66 -42.98 -21.18
CA PRO A 502 38.96 -43.43 -21.65
C PRO A 502 40.11 -42.78 -20.87
N GLU A 503 41.07 -43.60 -20.49
CA GLU A 503 42.39 -43.23 -19.94
C GLU A 503 43.36 -42.77 -21.05
N GLY A 504 44.35 -41.94 -20.68
CA GLY A 504 45.61 -41.90 -21.42
C GLY A 504 46.52 -40.69 -21.19
N GLY A 505 47.53 -40.85 -20.31
CA GLY A 505 48.93 -40.57 -20.70
C GLY A 505 49.57 -39.21 -20.34
N LYS A 506 50.27 -39.21 -19.18
CA LYS A 506 51.57 -38.58 -18.84
C LYS A 506 52.28 -37.66 -19.87
N ASP A 507 52.69 -36.46 -19.44
CA ASP A 507 54.10 -36.13 -19.17
C ASP A 507 54.27 -34.68 -18.68
N GLY A 508 55.18 -34.49 -17.74
CA GLY A 508 55.52 -33.18 -17.18
C GLY A 508 56.44 -32.36 -18.07
N ARG A 509 56.31 -31.03 -17.98
CA ARG A 509 57.46 -30.13 -18.04
C ARG A 509 57.14 -28.74 -17.49
N ASP A 510 58.22 -28.19 -16.98
CA ASP A 510 58.43 -27.03 -16.13
C ASP A 510 58.28 -25.68 -16.86
N SER A 511 58.17 -24.62 -16.05
CA SER A 511 58.60 -23.24 -16.31
C SER A 511 57.84 -22.32 -17.32
N ARG A 512 57.08 -21.36 -16.75
CA ARG A 512 57.34 -19.90 -16.76
C ARG A 512 57.56 -19.19 -18.13
N VAL A 513 56.58 -18.40 -18.59
CA VAL A 513 56.69 -17.06 -19.29
C VAL A 513 55.27 -16.46 -19.31
N GLU A 514 54.96 -15.45 -18.47
CA GLU A 514 54.82 -14.02 -18.80
C GLU A 514 53.83 -13.61 -19.91
N VAL A 515 52.76 -12.93 -19.45
CA VAL A 515 52.18 -11.66 -19.91
C VAL A 515 52.21 -11.34 -21.41
N ASN A 516 51.01 -11.11 -21.99
CA ASN A 516 50.82 -9.92 -22.83
C ASN A 516 49.36 -9.44 -22.81
N MET A 517 49.19 -8.20 -22.33
CA MET A 517 48.12 -7.29 -22.71
C MET A 517 48.17 -7.04 -24.22
N CYS A 518 47.02 -7.00 -24.90
CA CYS A 518 46.55 -5.79 -25.58
C CYS A 518 45.21 -6.01 -26.30
N ALA A 519 44.37 -4.97 -26.18
CA ALA A 519 43.35 -4.52 -27.12
C ALA A 519 42.13 -5.43 -27.37
N SER A 520 41.00 -5.09 -26.74
CA SER A 520 39.83 -4.47 -27.37
C SER A 520 38.87 -3.98 -26.29
#